data_AF-A0A562QWW0-F1
#
_entry.id   AF-A0A562QWW0-F1
#
_cell.length_a   1.000
_cell.length_b   1.000
_cell.length_c   1.000
_cell.angle_alpha   90.00
_cell.angle_beta   90.00
_cell.angle_gamma   90.00
#
_symmetry.space_group_name_H-M   'P 1'
#
loop_
_entity.id
_entity.type
_entity.pdbx_description
1 polymer ?
#
loop_
_entity_poly.entity_id
_entity_poly.type
_entity_poly.pdbx_seq_one_letter_code
_entity_poly.pdbx_strand_id
1 'polypeptide(L)'
;MQLTIPYRAAAIAPSNYGDRFAARVEKRHFATALALLVPIFAGVPQAFAQQANQPGFDPRQPEKYFENQTERETLNRPPVKLPTVGQTNTGGDTKPQFVLRDISVIGAHAIPRDRIAAVYHPYLGKKVSQADLAAIAGAISDLYRADGFHLSRAIVPPQDIVDGRVRIQVIEGAIVQAELKGDGAEPFGVRPMLGPVLAEQPSRLATLERQLFLINGRPGVRITDTALEEIGGTTGRFRLIVYLKTWHVFSSFGLDNLGSSSVGPWQTYATGAFNSYLTPGDTLAVNLSTIANDPRELGFARLSYDAPVGVDGVRLGASVLYSAVRPGDARRLDSDITTTEAFEVRASTVPFMSQSSALTLTLAGTFSNVSEHDLYGPWYNDHIRTASLTADYRLQDRFGGTNFATLTYRQGLDVFGASHFDDDLLSRDGAASNFSVLNLWFTRYQVLNDAWSLKLSAASQTASRPLFTSQQFYLGGAAFGRGYGAAEISGDNGLAGSLELRFDQKLNFRYWSGYQLYAFGDAGVVWNDGYRLNDGLSLTSAGAGVRFFLWDDLQADLGVAVPLSYRAPDNERRSPRFLFTLSSAFRLCPERGRGGCL
;
A
#
# COMPACT_ATOMS: atom_id res chain seq x y z
N MET A 1 -24.37 -49.84 -39.27
CA MET A 1 -23.24 -50.80 -39.32
C MET A 1 -22.82 -51.05 -37.88
N GLN A 2 -23.26 -52.18 -37.33
CA GLN A 2 -22.92 -52.67 -35.98
C GLN A 2 -21.47 -53.14 -35.94
N LEU A 3 -20.86 -53.12 -34.75
CA LEU A 3 -19.91 -54.11 -34.20
C LEU A 3 -19.53 -53.61 -32.78
N THR A 4 -20.26 -54.02 -31.73
CA THR A 4 -19.97 -55.12 -30.78
C THR A 4 -18.72 -54.95 -29.89
N ILE A 5 -19.06 -54.90 -28.59
CA ILE A 5 -18.31 -54.90 -27.32
C ILE A 5 -17.41 -56.16 -27.16
N PRO A 6 -16.49 -56.23 -26.18
CA PRO A 6 -16.91 -56.70 -24.85
C PRO A 6 -16.26 -56.00 -23.63
N TYR A 7 -17.08 -55.93 -22.59
CA TYR A 7 -16.76 -55.62 -21.20
C TYR A 7 -15.88 -56.71 -20.57
N ARG A 8 -14.98 -56.33 -19.66
CA ARG A 8 -14.56 -57.19 -18.53
C ARG A 8 -14.39 -56.34 -17.28
N ALA A 9 -15.21 -56.62 -16.28
CA ALA A 9 -15.12 -56.06 -14.94
C ALA A 9 -14.22 -56.95 -14.07
N ALA A 10 -13.41 -56.33 -13.22
CA ALA A 10 -12.89 -56.94 -12.00
C ALA A 10 -12.79 -55.86 -10.92
N ALA A 11 -13.62 -56.01 -9.89
CA ALA A 11 -13.67 -55.15 -8.72
C ALA A 11 -12.72 -55.70 -7.64
N ILE A 12 -11.83 -54.86 -7.09
CA ILE A 12 -11.26 -54.99 -5.75
C ILE A 12 -11.15 -53.57 -5.14
N ALA A 13 -11.59 -53.45 -3.89
CA ALA A 13 -11.71 -52.23 -3.08
C ALA A 13 -10.34 -51.75 -2.49
N PRO A 14 -10.29 -50.60 -1.79
CA PRO A 14 -9.12 -49.72 -1.70
C PRO A 14 -8.18 -50.07 -0.55
N SER A 15 -6.87 -49.90 -0.77
CA SER A 15 -5.87 -49.91 0.31
C SER A 15 -4.93 -48.72 0.17
N ASN A 16 -4.98 -47.85 1.17
CA ASN A 16 -3.92 -46.98 1.69
C ASN A 16 -2.64 -46.86 0.86
N TYR A 17 -2.37 -45.66 0.36
CA TYR A 17 -1.05 -45.03 0.48
C TYR A 17 -1.24 -43.50 0.48
N GLY A 18 -1.59 -42.99 1.67
CA GLY A 18 -1.11 -41.68 2.10
C GLY A 18 0.39 -41.75 2.33
N ASP A 19 1.02 -40.58 2.38
CA ASP A 19 2.45 -40.34 2.60
C ASP A 19 3.37 -40.61 1.41
N ARG A 20 3.39 -39.65 0.48
CA ARG A 20 4.60 -39.11 -0.21
C ARG A 20 4.21 -38.05 -1.25
N PHE A 21 3.70 -36.91 -0.79
CA PHE A 21 3.61 -35.69 -1.61
C PHE A 21 3.96 -34.45 -0.78
N ALA A 22 5.08 -34.55 -0.06
CA ALA A 22 5.80 -33.41 0.48
C ALA A 22 7.26 -33.55 0.02
N ALA A 23 7.86 -32.45 -0.42
CA ALA A 23 9.22 -32.32 -0.98
C ALA A 23 9.39 -32.67 -2.47
N ARG A 24 8.88 -31.80 -3.36
CA ARG A 24 9.58 -31.32 -4.59
C ARG A 24 8.73 -30.33 -5.39
N VAL A 25 8.36 -29.21 -4.78
CA VAL A 25 7.90 -28.02 -5.52
C VAL A 25 8.56 -26.80 -4.92
N GLU A 26 9.89 -26.71 -5.05
CA GLU A 26 10.63 -25.48 -4.79
C GLU A 26 11.66 -25.27 -5.89
N LYS A 27 11.82 -24.00 -6.29
CA LYS A 27 12.78 -23.43 -7.26
C LYS A 27 12.38 -23.29 -8.73
N ARG A 28 11.33 -23.94 -9.25
CA ARG A 28 10.99 -23.80 -10.69
C ARG A 28 10.03 -22.66 -11.07
N HIS A 29 9.31 -22.07 -10.12
CA HIS A 29 8.33 -21.01 -10.46
C HIS A 29 8.88 -19.57 -10.43
N PHE A 30 10.03 -19.34 -9.79
CA PHE A 30 10.68 -18.02 -9.78
C PHE A 30 11.34 -17.68 -11.13
N ALA A 31 11.86 -18.69 -11.84
CA ALA A 31 12.46 -18.49 -13.16
C ALA A 31 11.41 -18.20 -14.25
N THR A 32 10.20 -18.76 -14.15
CA THR A 32 9.11 -18.51 -15.11
C THR A 32 8.46 -17.14 -14.96
N ALA A 33 8.43 -16.55 -13.75
CA ALA A 33 7.98 -15.17 -13.57
C ALA A 33 9.03 -14.14 -14.03
N LEU A 34 10.33 -14.47 -13.90
CA LEU A 34 11.42 -13.64 -14.44
C LEU A 34 11.47 -13.70 -15.98
N ALA A 35 11.13 -14.84 -16.59
CA ALA A 35 11.16 -15.05 -18.03
C ALA A 35 10.12 -14.24 -18.82
N LEU A 36 9.06 -13.74 -18.18
CA LEU A 36 8.07 -12.85 -18.82
C LEU A 36 8.49 -11.37 -18.86
N LEU A 37 9.53 -10.98 -18.10
CA LEU A 37 10.11 -9.62 -18.12
C LEU A 37 11.35 -9.48 -19.01
N VAL A 38 11.95 -10.60 -19.43
CA VAL A 38 13.16 -10.59 -20.29
C VAL A 38 12.91 -10.16 -21.74
N PRO A 39 11.73 -10.32 -22.40
CA PRO A 39 11.61 -9.84 -23.77
C PRO A 39 11.49 -8.31 -23.87
N ILE A 40 11.37 -7.58 -22.76
CA ILE A 40 11.34 -6.10 -22.77
C ILE A 40 12.76 -5.50 -22.97
N PHE A 41 13.82 -6.26 -22.69
CA PHE A 41 15.21 -5.83 -22.90
C PHE A 41 15.78 -6.21 -24.27
N ALA A 42 15.09 -7.05 -25.05
CA ALA A 42 15.52 -7.42 -26.40
C ALA A 42 14.89 -6.46 -27.41
N GLY A 43 15.74 -5.61 -28.01
CA GLY A 43 15.35 -4.49 -28.87
C GLY A 43 14.22 -4.80 -29.86
N VAL A 44 13.12 -4.07 -29.70
CA VAL A 44 12.06 -3.97 -30.71
C VAL A 44 12.63 -3.20 -31.92
N PRO A 45 12.57 -3.72 -33.14
CA PRO A 45 13.01 -2.99 -34.32
C PRO A 45 12.13 -1.77 -34.54
N GLN A 46 12.74 -0.59 -34.69
CA GLN A 46 12.04 0.66 -34.97
C GLN A 46 11.56 0.66 -36.42
N ALA A 47 10.26 0.53 -36.63
CA ALA A 47 9.61 0.96 -37.87
C ALA A 47 9.12 2.40 -37.67
N PHE A 48 9.46 3.29 -38.61
CA PHE A 48 9.02 4.68 -38.62
C PHE A 48 7.51 4.78 -38.94
N ALA A 49 6.70 4.96 -37.91
CA ALA A 49 5.40 5.62 -37.97
C ALA A 49 5.20 6.33 -36.62
N GLN A 50 5.59 7.61 -36.54
CA GLN A 50 5.57 8.37 -35.28
C GLN A 50 4.14 8.87 -34.98
N GLN A 51 3.47 8.27 -34.00
CA GLN A 51 2.10 8.63 -33.57
C GLN A 51 1.96 8.68 -32.04
N ALA A 52 3.02 9.03 -31.31
CA ALA A 52 2.97 9.40 -29.89
C ALA A 52 3.46 10.84 -29.69
N ASN A 53 2.98 11.48 -28.64
CA ASN A 53 3.13 12.92 -28.42
C ASN A 53 4.42 13.26 -27.65
N GLN A 54 4.91 14.49 -27.82
CA GLN A 54 6.04 15.07 -27.08
C GLN A 54 5.58 16.33 -26.34
N PRO A 55 4.89 16.20 -25.20
CA PRO A 55 4.22 17.31 -24.53
C PRO A 55 5.19 18.23 -23.77
N GLY A 56 6.38 17.74 -23.39
CA GLY A 56 7.40 18.50 -22.66
C GLY A 56 7.09 18.75 -21.18
N PHE A 57 5.86 18.52 -20.71
CA PHE A 57 5.49 18.53 -19.29
C PHE A 57 4.24 17.67 -19.03
N ASP A 58 4.16 17.06 -17.84
CA ASP A 58 2.96 16.36 -17.36
C ASP A 58 2.27 17.24 -16.31
N PRO A 59 1.07 17.79 -16.58
CA PRO A 59 0.31 18.61 -15.64
C PRO A 59 0.13 17.98 -14.25
N ARG A 60 0.14 16.65 -14.18
CA ARG A 60 -0.08 15.88 -12.95
C ARG A 60 1.22 15.40 -12.30
N GLN A 61 2.38 15.78 -12.83
CA GLN A 61 3.68 15.41 -12.25
C GLN A 61 3.78 15.79 -10.76
N PRO A 62 3.40 17.00 -10.32
CA PRO A 62 3.48 17.34 -8.90
C PRO A 62 2.56 16.48 -8.02
N GLU A 63 1.33 16.18 -8.48
CA GLU A 63 0.41 15.28 -7.76
C GLU A 63 1.06 13.91 -7.52
N LYS A 64 1.62 13.30 -8.58
CA LYS A 64 2.29 12.00 -8.51
C LYS A 64 3.48 12.00 -7.55
N TYR A 65 4.19 13.12 -7.39
CA TYR A 65 5.25 13.24 -6.39
C TYR A 65 4.69 13.09 -4.97
N PHE A 66 3.63 13.84 -4.62
CA PHE A 66 3.04 13.81 -3.27
C PHE A 66 2.39 12.46 -2.94
N GLU A 67 1.77 11.80 -3.92
CA GLU A 67 1.25 10.44 -3.77
C GLU A 67 2.36 9.43 -3.46
N ASN A 68 3.47 9.47 -4.21
CA ASN A 68 4.63 8.62 -3.98
C ASN A 68 5.30 8.87 -2.60
N GLN A 69 5.34 10.11 -2.13
CA GLN A 69 5.85 10.43 -0.79
C GLN A 69 5.00 9.78 0.31
N THR A 70 3.67 9.87 0.18
CA THR A 70 2.74 9.22 1.12
C THR A 70 2.95 7.70 1.16
N GLU A 71 3.15 7.05 0.01
CA GLU A 71 3.47 5.62 -0.06
C GLU A 71 4.77 5.29 0.70
N ARG A 72 5.85 6.06 0.48
CA ARG A 72 7.12 5.89 1.19
C ARG A 72 6.99 6.03 2.71
N GLU A 73 6.18 6.98 3.16
CA GLU A 73 5.92 7.14 4.60
C GLU A 73 5.20 5.93 5.19
N THR A 74 4.24 5.35 4.48
CA THR A 74 3.55 4.14 4.96
C THR A 74 4.48 2.93 5.02
N LEU A 75 5.39 2.81 4.06
CA LEU A 75 6.43 1.78 4.01
C LEU A 75 7.40 1.83 5.19
N ASN A 76 7.77 3.05 5.60
CA ASN A 76 8.71 3.26 6.70
C ASN A 76 8.05 3.12 8.08
N ARG A 77 6.73 2.85 8.17
CA ARG A 77 6.08 2.62 9.46
C ARG A 77 6.50 1.25 10.02
N PRO A 78 7.01 1.20 11.27
CA PRO A 78 7.28 -0.08 11.91
C PRO A 78 5.97 -0.87 12.11
N PRO A 79 6.02 -2.21 12.09
CA PRO A 79 4.85 -3.03 12.31
C PRO A 79 4.30 -2.83 13.73
N VAL A 80 2.98 -2.82 13.86
CA VAL A 80 2.32 -2.80 15.18
C VAL A 80 2.62 -4.13 15.87
N LYS A 81 3.19 -4.06 17.07
CA LYS A 81 3.37 -5.24 17.92
C LYS A 81 2.02 -5.59 18.54
N LEU A 82 1.52 -6.78 18.22
CA LEU A 82 0.31 -7.32 18.82
C LEU A 82 0.62 -7.91 20.20
N PRO A 83 -0.27 -7.73 21.18
CA PRO A 83 -0.05 -8.24 22.52
C PRO A 83 -0.18 -9.77 22.51
N THR A 84 0.73 -10.45 23.20
CA THR A 84 0.71 -11.92 23.33
C THR A 84 0.42 -12.29 24.78
N VAL A 85 -0.45 -13.28 25.00
CA VAL A 85 -0.68 -13.86 26.32
C VAL A 85 0.19 -15.11 26.44
N GLY A 86 1.03 -15.19 27.48
CA GLY A 86 1.88 -16.34 27.74
C GLY A 86 1.06 -17.61 27.97
N GLN A 87 1.51 -18.73 27.40
CA GLN A 87 0.94 -20.04 27.67
C GLN A 87 1.40 -20.52 29.03
N THR A 88 0.46 -20.89 29.90
CA THR A 88 0.78 -21.70 31.07
C THR A 88 1.01 -23.13 30.59
N ASN A 89 2.28 -23.56 30.58
CA ASN A 89 2.63 -24.96 30.42
C ASN A 89 2.08 -25.76 31.61
N THR A 90 0.99 -26.49 31.41
CA THR A 90 0.50 -27.49 32.36
C THR A 90 1.20 -28.82 32.08
N GLY A 91 2.45 -28.93 32.52
CA GLY A 91 3.10 -30.24 32.67
C GLY A 91 2.39 -31.03 33.78
N GLY A 92 2.06 -32.29 33.52
CA GLY A 92 1.42 -33.19 34.49
C GLY A 92 2.16 -34.52 34.56
N ASP A 93 1.92 -35.30 35.61
CA ASP A 93 2.42 -36.67 35.71
C ASP A 93 1.84 -37.52 34.56
N THR A 94 2.69 -38.34 33.95
CA THR A 94 2.36 -39.24 32.82
C THR A 94 1.85 -40.60 33.28
N LYS A 95 1.92 -40.89 34.58
CA LYS A 95 1.39 -42.14 35.13
C LYS A 95 -0.14 -42.19 34.96
N PRO A 96 -0.69 -43.27 34.37
CA PRO A 96 -2.14 -43.42 34.26
C PRO A 96 -2.78 -43.60 35.64
N GLN A 97 -3.76 -42.75 35.98
CA GLN A 97 -4.35 -42.72 37.33
C GLN A 97 -5.75 -43.33 37.39
N PHE A 98 -6.58 -43.15 36.35
CA PHE A 98 -7.97 -43.61 36.35
C PHE A 98 -8.50 -43.81 34.91
N VAL A 99 -9.67 -44.45 34.77
CA VAL A 99 -10.36 -44.59 33.47
C VAL A 99 -11.32 -43.41 33.29
N LEU A 100 -11.13 -42.65 32.21
CA LEU A 100 -12.00 -41.51 31.89
C LEU A 100 -13.34 -42.01 31.34
N ARG A 101 -14.45 -41.66 32.00
CA ARG A 101 -15.80 -42.05 31.58
C ARG A 101 -16.59 -40.92 30.96
N ASP A 102 -16.42 -39.71 31.47
CA ASP A 102 -17.19 -38.54 31.03
C ASP A 102 -16.41 -37.25 31.27
N ILE A 103 -16.64 -36.24 30.43
CA ILE A 103 -16.12 -34.88 30.59
C ILE A 103 -17.27 -33.88 30.57
N SER A 104 -17.42 -33.16 31.67
CA SER A 104 -18.31 -32.00 31.76
C SER A 104 -17.54 -30.73 31.44
N VAL A 105 -17.82 -30.13 30.28
CA VAL A 105 -17.25 -28.83 29.89
C VAL A 105 -18.19 -27.71 30.31
N ILE A 106 -17.70 -26.81 31.16
CA ILE A 106 -18.44 -25.63 31.64
C ILE A 106 -17.82 -24.35 31.07
N GLY A 107 -18.63 -23.31 30.87
CA GLY A 107 -18.17 -21.99 30.42
C GLY A 107 -17.96 -21.84 28.91
N ALA A 108 -18.14 -22.91 28.13
CA ALA A 108 -18.03 -22.87 26.67
C ALA A 108 -19.37 -22.46 26.01
N HIS A 109 -19.43 -21.23 25.50
CA HIS A 109 -20.61 -20.67 24.82
C HIS A 109 -20.32 -20.29 23.36
N ALA A 110 -19.09 -19.87 23.06
CA ALA A 110 -18.71 -19.40 21.74
C ALA A 110 -18.52 -20.54 20.71
N ILE A 111 -18.08 -21.71 21.17
CA ILE A 111 -17.85 -22.88 20.31
C ILE A 111 -18.92 -23.95 20.56
N PRO A 112 -19.55 -24.50 19.49
CA PRO A 112 -20.51 -25.60 19.62
C PRO A 112 -19.96 -26.81 20.39
N ARG A 113 -20.80 -27.40 21.24
CA ARG A 113 -20.39 -28.48 22.16
C ARG A 113 -19.92 -29.75 21.46
N ASP A 114 -20.47 -30.06 20.29
CA ASP A 114 -20.09 -31.19 19.44
C ASP A 114 -18.64 -31.07 18.93
N ARG A 115 -18.22 -29.86 18.55
CA ARG A 115 -16.82 -29.58 18.16
C ARG A 115 -15.86 -29.79 19.33
N ILE A 116 -16.25 -29.37 20.53
CA ILE A 116 -15.45 -29.57 21.74
C ILE A 116 -15.42 -31.07 22.11
N ALA A 117 -16.55 -31.78 21.98
CA ALA A 117 -16.64 -33.21 22.27
C ALA A 117 -15.75 -34.06 21.37
N ALA A 118 -15.60 -33.67 20.10
CA ALA A 118 -14.69 -34.33 19.17
C ALA A 118 -13.23 -34.35 19.64
N VAL A 119 -12.80 -33.35 20.43
CA VAL A 119 -11.43 -33.25 20.96
C VAL A 119 -11.12 -34.34 21.98
N TYR A 120 -12.05 -34.61 22.90
CA TYR A 120 -11.82 -35.54 24.00
C TYR A 120 -12.43 -36.94 23.79
N HIS A 121 -13.27 -37.13 22.78
CA HIS A 121 -13.86 -38.43 22.44
C HIS A 121 -12.83 -39.59 22.38
N PRO A 122 -11.63 -39.40 21.81
CA PRO A 122 -10.61 -40.45 21.74
C PRO A 122 -10.09 -40.94 23.10
N TYR A 123 -10.32 -40.18 24.18
CA TYR A 123 -9.85 -40.47 25.54
C TYR A 123 -10.91 -41.18 26.39
N LEU A 124 -12.18 -41.16 25.98
CA LEU A 124 -13.26 -41.83 26.70
C LEU A 124 -13.06 -43.35 26.71
N GLY A 125 -13.26 -43.97 27.87
CA GLY A 125 -13.06 -45.40 28.11
C GLY A 125 -11.60 -45.83 28.28
N LYS A 126 -10.62 -44.91 28.22
CA LYS A 126 -9.19 -45.23 28.36
C LYS A 126 -8.65 -44.83 29.74
N LYS A 127 -7.55 -45.45 30.14
CA LYS A 127 -6.76 -45.00 31.30
C LYS A 127 -6.05 -43.70 30.91
N VAL A 128 -6.28 -42.64 31.67
CA VAL A 128 -5.71 -41.31 31.45
C VAL A 128 -4.86 -40.87 32.64
N SER A 129 -3.86 -40.06 32.34
CA SER A 129 -2.95 -39.40 33.27
C SER A 129 -3.31 -37.93 33.46
N GLN A 130 -2.64 -37.25 34.39
CA GLN A 130 -2.78 -35.80 34.54
C GLN A 130 -2.26 -35.06 33.29
N ALA A 131 -1.21 -35.59 32.66
CA ALA A 131 -0.70 -35.09 31.39
C ALA A 131 -1.74 -35.20 30.27
N ASP A 132 -2.52 -36.27 30.23
CA ASP A 132 -3.59 -36.44 29.24
C ASP A 132 -4.73 -35.43 29.44
N LEU A 133 -5.12 -35.16 30.69
CA LEU A 133 -6.12 -34.12 30.99
C LEU A 133 -5.62 -32.72 30.59
N ALA A 134 -4.34 -32.44 30.85
CA ALA A 134 -3.71 -31.20 30.41
C ALA A 134 -3.66 -31.12 28.87
N ALA A 135 -3.38 -32.22 28.17
CA ALA A 135 -3.41 -32.28 26.72
C ALA A 135 -4.82 -32.04 26.15
N ILE A 136 -5.86 -32.60 26.77
CA ILE A 136 -7.26 -32.34 26.38
C ILE A 136 -7.59 -30.85 26.56
N ALA A 137 -7.26 -30.26 27.72
CA ALA A 137 -7.49 -28.83 27.95
C ALA A 137 -6.67 -27.95 26.98
N GLY A 138 -5.44 -28.34 26.68
CA GLY A 138 -4.61 -27.71 25.64
C GLY A 138 -5.27 -27.76 24.27
N ALA A 139 -5.76 -28.93 23.85
CA ALA A 139 -6.43 -29.10 22.57
C ALA A 139 -7.76 -28.33 22.46
N ILE A 140 -8.53 -28.22 23.55
CA ILE A 140 -9.71 -27.35 23.59
C ILE A 140 -9.30 -25.88 23.48
N SER A 141 -8.22 -25.47 24.15
CA SER A 141 -7.68 -24.10 24.03
C SER A 141 -7.19 -23.80 22.60
N ASP A 142 -6.56 -24.77 21.95
CA ASP A 142 -6.11 -24.68 20.56
C ASP A 142 -7.30 -24.57 19.59
N LEU A 143 -8.41 -25.25 19.87
CA LEU A 143 -9.66 -25.10 19.12
C LEU A 143 -10.21 -23.66 19.23
N TYR A 144 -10.24 -23.08 20.43
CA TYR A 144 -10.62 -21.68 20.63
C TYR A 144 -9.70 -20.71 19.88
N ARG A 145 -8.39 -20.95 19.92
CA ARG A 145 -7.41 -20.16 19.20
C ARG A 145 -7.58 -20.25 17.68
N ALA A 146 -7.86 -21.44 17.15
CA ALA A 146 -8.09 -21.65 15.73
C ALA A 146 -9.31 -20.88 15.20
N ASP A 147 -10.35 -20.72 16.03
CA ASP A 147 -11.53 -19.89 15.72
C ASP A 147 -11.33 -18.39 16.07
N GLY A 148 -10.13 -17.97 16.47
CA GLY A 148 -9.75 -16.57 16.66
C GLY A 148 -9.91 -16.03 18.09
N PHE A 149 -10.23 -16.87 19.08
CA PHE A 149 -10.40 -16.50 20.48
C PHE A 149 -9.11 -16.66 21.30
N HIS A 150 -8.09 -15.86 20.99
CA HIS A 150 -6.74 -16.02 21.57
C HIS A 150 -6.63 -15.76 23.08
N LEU A 151 -7.62 -15.08 23.68
CA LEU A 151 -7.68 -14.84 25.13
C LEU A 151 -8.42 -15.93 25.89
N SER A 152 -9.08 -16.85 25.18
CA SER A 152 -9.83 -17.94 25.78
C SER A 152 -8.95 -19.16 26.01
N ARG A 153 -9.16 -19.85 27.14
CA ARG A 153 -8.40 -21.04 27.50
C ARG A 153 -9.25 -22.02 28.28
N ALA A 154 -8.99 -23.31 28.11
CA ALA A 154 -9.55 -24.36 28.95
C ALA A 154 -8.56 -24.71 30.07
N ILE A 155 -9.09 -24.88 31.27
CA ILE A 155 -8.33 -25.29 32.45
C ILE A 155 -8.99 -26.50 33.10
N VAL A 156 -8.19 -27.29 33.80
CA VAL A 156 -8.67 -28.36 34.67
C VAL A 156 -8.64 -27.82 36.11
N PRO A 157 -9.78 -27.38 36.67
CA PRO A 157 -9.81 -26.86 38.03
C PRO A 157 -9.50 -27.99 39.04
N PRO A 158 -8.93 -27.66 40.22
CA PRO A 158 -8.81 -28.61 41.32
C PRO A 158 -10.17 -29.24 41.64
N GLN A 159 -10.20 -30.58 41.65
CA GLN A 159 -11.43 -31.36 41.85
C GLN A 159 -11.09 -32.78 42.26
N ASP A 160 -12.03 -33.42 42.96
CA ASP A 160 -12.00 -34.86 43.20
C ASP A 160 -12.64 -35.60 42.01
N ILE A 161 -11.93 -36.60 41.49
CA ILE A 161 -12.40 -37.39 40.34
C ILE A 161 -13.20 -38.57 40.87
N VAL A 162 -14.53 -38.46 40.81
CA VAL A 162 -15.47 -39.51 41.24
C VAL A 162 -16.05 -40.20 40.01
N ASP A 163 -16.08 -41.54 40.01
CA ASP A 163 -16.58 -42.38 38.92
C ASP A 163 -15.94 -42.13 37.54
N GLY A 164 -14.72 -41.58 37.50
CA GLY A 164 -14.03 -41.25 36.26
C GLY A 164 -14.66 -40.09 35.47
N ARG A 165 -15.45 -39.23 36.13
CA ARG A 165 -16.01 -38.00 35.55
C ARG A 165 -15.11 -36.81 35.85
N VAL A 166 -14.75 -36.05 34.82
CA VAL A 166 -13.85 -34.89 34.95
C VAL A 166 -14.54 -33.61 34.50
N ARG A 167 -14.32 -32.52 35.23
CA ARG A 167 -14.78 -31.18 34.85
C ARG A 167 -13.65 -30.43 34.14
N ILE A 168 -13.94 -29.88 32.97
CA ILE A 168 -13.06 -28.92 32.29
C ILE A 168 -13.79 -27.57 32.26
N GLN A 169 -13.10 -26.52 32.69
CA GLN A 169 -13.64 -25.17 32.66
C GLN A 169 -13.01 -24.38 31.54
N VAL A 170 -13.84 -23.90 30.60
CA VAL A 170 -13.43 -22.93 29.61
C VAL A 170 -13.63 -21.54 30.18
N ILE A 171 -12.55 -20.77 30.18
CA ILE A 171 -12.54 -19.36 30.51
C ILE A 171 -12.51 -18.61 29.18
N GLU A 172 -13.65 -18.07 28.79
CA GLU A 172 -13.79 -17.25 27.59
C GLU A 172 -13.25 -15.85 27.87
N GLY A 173 -12.11 -15.53 27.25
CA GLY A 173 -11.38 -14.30 27.53
C GLY A 173 -12.00 -13.09 26.84
N ALA A 174 -12.10 -11.98 27.57
CA ALA A 174 -12.63 -10.72 27.06
C ALA A 174 -11.80 -9.51 27.51
N ILE A 175 -11.58 -8.56 26.59
CA ILE A 175 -11.02 -7.26 26.90
C ILE A 175 -12.15 -6.38 27.44
N VAL A 176 -12.11 -6.08 28.74
CA VAL A 176 -13.17 -5.34 29.44
C VAL A 176 -12.78 -3.90 29.75
N GLN A 177 -11.50 -3.57 29.61
CA GLN A 177 -10.98 -2.24 29.85
C GLN A 177 -9.91 -1.90 28.82
N ALA A 178 -9.86 -0.64 28.40
CA ALA A 178 -8.79 -0.09 27.59
C ALA A 178 -8.20 1.16 28.26
N GLU A 179 -6.87 1.27 28.22
CA GLU A 179 -6.11 2.39 28.72
C GLU A 179 -5.19 2.92 27.62
N LEU A 180 -5.22 4.23 27.41
CA LEU A 180 -4.34 4.91 26.47
C LEU A 180 -3.21 5.57 27.26
N LYS A 181 -1.96 5.29 26.87
CA LYS A 181 -0.75 5.90 27.44
C LYS A 181 -0.08 6.76 26.37
N GLY A 182 0.12 8.04 26.67
CA GLY A 182 0.73 9.01 25.74
C GLY A 182 -0.02 10.33 25.79
N ASP A 183 0.71 11.43 25.62
CA ASP A 183 0.12 12.77 25.60
C ASP A 183 -0.65 13.00 24.30
N GLY A 184 -1.77 13.72 24.39
CA GLY A 184 -2.49 14.22 23.21
C GLY A 184 -3.32 13.19 22.44
N ALA A 185 -3.58 11.98 22.97
CA ALA A 185 -4.36 10.96 22.26
C ALA A 185 -5.86 11.30 22.08
N GLU A 186 -6.46 12.04 23.02
CA GLU A 186 -7.90 12.35 23.01
C GLU A 186 -8.33 13.21 21.80
N PRO A 187 -7.60 14.30 21.42
CA PRO A 187 -7.87 15.05 20.19
C PRO A 187 -7.94 14.20 18.92
N PHE A 188 -7.25 13.06 18.86
CA PHE A 188 -7.23 12.19 17.67
C PHE A 188 -8.40 11.20 17.60
N GLY A 189 -9.27 11.19 18.61
CA GLY A 189 -10.46 10.33 18.64
C GLY A 189 -10.13 8.84 18.71
N VAL A 190 -9.02 8.49 19.37
CA VAL A 190 -8.54 7.09 19.46
C VAL A 190 -9.43 6.25 20.37
N ARG A 191 -9.93 6.82 21.46
CA ARG A 191 -10.71 6.08 22.47
C ARG A 191 -12.01 5.48 21.94
N PRO A 192 -12.85 6.19 21.15
CA PRO A 192 -14.01 5.60 20.49
C PRO A 192 -13.70 4.37 19.62
N MET A 193 -12.51 4.30 19.01
CA MET A 193 -12.13 3.16 18.16
C MET A 193 -11.89 1.87 18.93
N LEU A 194 -11.65 1.95 20.24
CA LEU A 194 -11.55 0.76 21.09
C LEU A 194 -12.93 0.25 21.52
N GLY A 195 -14.02 0.97 21.22
CA GLY A 195 -15.39 0.57 21.53
C GLY A 195 -15.76 -0.84 21.01
N PRO A 196 -15.53 -1.17 19.73
CA PRO A 196 -15.77 -2.50 19.19
C PRO A 196 -15.00 -3.61 19.92
N VAL A 197 -13.76 -3.33 20.35
CA VAL A 197 -12.93 -4.30 21.09
C VAL A 197 -13.52 -4.59 22.48
N LEU A 198 -14.06 -3.57 23.15
CA LEU A 198 -14.67 -3.70 24.48
C LEU A 198 -16.07 -4.32 24.44
N ALA A 199 -16.79 -4.14 23.33
CA ALA A 199 -18.14 -4.66 23.13
C ALA A 199 -18.15 -6.14 22.73
N GLU A 200 -17.11 -6.64 22.04
CA GLU A 200 -17.06 -8.03 21.59
C GLU A 200 -16.59 -8.98 22.71
N GLN A 201 -17.51 -9.81 23.19
CA GLN A 201 -17.27 -10.78 24.26
C GLN A 201 -17.83 -12.17 23.86
N PRO A 202 -17.00 -13.23 23.81
CA PRO A 202 -15.55 -13.22 24.00
C PRO A 202 -14.78 -12.49 22.89
N SER A 203 -13.62 -11.95 23.23
CA SER A 203 -12.85 -11.10 22.30
C SER A 203 -12.21 -11.92 21.18
N ARG A 204 -12.34 -11.42 19.95
CA ARG A 204 -11.67 -11.99 18.78
C ARG A 204 -10.41 -11.22 18.45
N LEU A 205 -9.37 -11.95 18.02
CA LEU A 205 -8.12 -11.36 17.55
C LEU A 205 -8.36 -10.45 16.34
N ALA A 206 -9.23 -10.84 15.41
CA ALA A 206 -9.53 -10.06 14.21
C ALA A 206 -10.04 -8.64 14.52
N THR A 207 -10.90 -8.49 15.52
CA THR A 207 -11.44 -7.18 15.93
C THR A 207 -10.37 -6.33 16.61
N LEU A 208 -9.57 -6.93 17.50
CA LEU A 208 -8.45 -6.26 18.15
C LEU A 208 -7.43 -5.77 17.12
N GLU A 209 -6.97 -6.65 16.24
CA GLU A 209 -6.00 -6.34 15.18
C GLU A 209 -6.51 -5.22 14.30
N ARG A 210 -7.74 -5.35 13.77
CA ARG A 210 -8.34 -4.33 12.90
C ARG A 210 -8.33 -2.96 13.56
N GLN A 211 -8.79 -2.84 14.81
CA GLN A 211 -8.86 -1.55 15.48
C GLN A 211 -7.47 -0.98 15.79
N LEU A 212 -6.51 -1.80 16.21
CA LEU A 212 -5.13 -1.34 16.40
C LEU A 212 -4.50 -0.86 15.09
N PHE A 213 -4.73 -1.56 13.97
CA PHE A 213 -4.24 -1.12 12.66
C PHE A 213 -4.91 0.16 12.16
N LEU A 214 -6.23 0.31 12.36
CA LEU A 214 -6.94 1.55 12.03
C LEU A 214 -6.45 2.73 12.87
N ILE A 215 -6.20 2.54 14.16
CA ILE A 215 -5.60 3.56 15.04
C ILE A 215 -4.20 3.94 14.53
N ASN A 216 -3.34 2.95 14.24
CA ASN A 216 -1.99 3.21 13.73
C ASN A 216 -1.97 3.79 12.31
N GLY A 217 -3.06 3.62 11.55
CA GLY A 217 -3.29 4.24 10.25
C GLY A 217 -3.77 5.69 10.33
N ARG A 218 -4.16 6.19 11.50
CA ARG A 218 -4.63 7.58 11.63
C ARG A 218 -3.48 8.57 11.39
N PRO A 219 -3.73 9.64 10.61
CA PRO A 219 -2.78 10.73 10.48
C PRO A 219 -2.44 11.35 11.84
N GLY A 220 -1.15 11.54 12.08
CA GLY A 220 -0.66 12.10 13.34
C GLY A 220 -0.67 11.15 14.55
N VAL A 221 -0.98 9.86 14.37
CA VAL A 221 -0.96 8.85 15.44
C VAL A 221 0.03 7.74 15.12
N ARG A 222 0.79 7.30 16.13
CA ARG A 222 1.65 6.11 16.08
C ARG A 222 1.44 5.26 17.32
N ILE A 223 1.20 3.97 17.15
CA ILE A 223 1.28 3.00 18.23
C ILE A 223 2.76 2.61 18.41
N THR A 224 3.31 2.82 19.60
CA THR A 224 4.70 2.43 19.92
C THR A 224 4.78 1.06 20.56
N ASP A 225 3.78 0.69 21.36
CA ASP A 225 3.70 -0.61 22.00
C ASP A 225 2.26 -0.94 22.43
N THR A 226 1.98 -2.22 22.68
CA THR A 226 0.71 -2.68 23.25
C THR A 226 0.93 -3.75 24.30
N ALA A 227 0.10 -3.75 25.35
CA ALA A 227 0.14 -4.75 26.42
C ALA A 227 -1.26 -5.23 26.80
N LEU A 228 -1.35 -6.48 27.25
CA LEU A 228 -2.57 -7.06 27.80
C LEU A 228 -2.29 -7.55 29.22
N GLU A 229 -3.10 -7.09 30.17
CA GLU A 229 -3.01 -7.47 31.59
C GLU A 229 -4.29 -8.18 32.03
N GLU A 230 -4.17 -9.35 32.65
CA GLU A 230 -5.33 -10.06 33.21
C GLU A 230 -5.73 -9.46 34.57
N ILE A 231 -6.98 -9.01 34.69
CA ILE A 231 -7.53 -8.36 35.89
C ILE A 231 -7.96 -9.43 36.89
N GLY A 232 -7.35 -9.44 38.07
CA GLY A 232 -7.76 -10.30 39.18
C GLY A 232 -7.32 -11.76 39.07
N GLY A 233 -6.50 -12.12 38.07
CA GLY A 233 -5.89 -13.45 37.92
C GLY A 233 -6.87 -14.58 37.65
N THR A 234 -6.71 -15.33 36.56
CA THR A 234 -7.59 -16.46 36.20
C THR A 234 -9.07 -16.12 35.99
N THR A 235 -9.40 -14.85 35.73
CA THR A 235 -10.78 -14.37 35.48
C THR A 235 -11.15 -14.39 34.00
N GLY A 236 -10.17 -14.42 33.09
CA GLY A 236 -10.40 -14.20 31.67
C GLY A 236 -10.74 -12.75 31.30
N ARG A 237 -10.66 -11.81 32.25
CA ARG A 237 -10.93 -10.39 32.00
C ARG A 237 -9.62 -9.65 31.79
N PHE A 238 -9.44 -9.03 30.63
CA PHE A 238 -8.20 -8.36 30.25
C PHE A 238 -8.35 -6.84 30.17
N ARG A 239 -7.28 -6.13 30.53
CA ARG A 239 -7.07 -4.71 30.25
C ARG A 239 -6.09 -4.59 29.08
N LEU A 240 -6.50 -3.86 28.03
CA LEU A 240 -5.62 -3.47 26.93
C LEU A 240 -4.97 -2.13 27.25
N ILE A 241 -3.64 -2.06 27.19
CA ILE A 241 -2.87 -0.83 27.32
C ILE A 241 -2.25 -0.52 25.94
N VAL A 242 -2.53 0.67 25.41
CA VAL A 242 -2.01 1.12 24.12
C VAL A 242 -1.11 2.32 24.33
N TYR A 243 0.18 2.17 23.97
CA TYR A 243 1.16 3.26 24.05
C TYR A 243 1.19 4.01 22.72
N LEU A 244 0.98 5.32 22.79
CA LEU A 244 0.77 6.20 21.64
C LEU A 244 1.78 7.34 21.65
N LYS A 245 2.22 7.72 20.45
CA LYS A 245 2.83 9.02 20.15
C LYS A 245 1.93 9.77 19.17
N THR A 246 1.74 11.07 19.39
CA THR A 246 0.90 11.90 18.52
C THR A 246 1.59 13.18 18.08
N TRP A 247 1.30 13.64 16.87
CA TRP A 247 1.77 14.94 16.35
C TRP A 247 0.67 15.63 15.54
N HIS A 248 0.41 16.89 15.89
CA HIS A 248 -0.58 17.71 15.21
C HIS A 248 -0.05 18.28 13.89
N VAL A 249 1.25 18.53 13.79
CA VAL A 249 1.84 19.11 12.58
C VAL A 249 2.89 18.15 12.01
N PHE A 250 2.72 17.85 10.73
CA PHE A 250 3.68 17.16 9.89
C PHE A 250 4.09 18.09 8.76
N SER A 251 5.38 18.13 8.43
CA SER A 251 5.85 18.85 7.26
C SER A 251 6.96 18.09 6.57
N SER A 252 7.00 18.15 5.24
CA SER A 252 8.10 17.60 4.46
C SER A 252 8.55 18.57 3.40
N PHE A 253 9.85 18.57 3.12
CA PHE A 253 10.46 19.36 2.07
C PHE A 253 11.22 18.44 1.13
N GLY A 254 11.15 18.74 -0.16
CA GLY A 254 11.85 18.02 -1.22
C GLY A 254 12.45 18.97 -2.23
N LEU A 255 13.61 18.63 -2.76
CA LEU A 255 14.26 19.30 -3.88
C LEU A 255 14.83 18.21 -4.78
N ASP A 256 14.49 18.22 -6.06
CA ASP A 256 15.09 17.30 -7.03
C ASP A 256 15.38 18.00 -8.36
N ASN A 257 16.14 17.33 -9.22
CA ASN A 257 16.41 17.79 -10.58
C ASN A 257 15.71 16.92 -11.64
N LEU A 258 14.58 16.31 -11.28
CA LEU A 258 13.86 15.32 -12.09
C LEU A 258 12.77 15.94 -12.96
N GLY A 259 12.63 17.27 -12.94
CA GLY A 259 11.73 18.03 -13.80
C GLY A 259 12.06 17.92 -15.29
N SER A 260 11.14 18.37 -16.13
CA SER A 260 11.36 18.44 -17.58
C SER A 260 12.29 19.59 -17.95
N SER A 261 12.95 19.49 -19.09
CA SER A 261 13.77 20.56 -19.65
C SER A 261 12.93 21.76 -20.09
N SER A 262 11.66 21.53 -20.49
CA SER A 262 10.74 22.59 -20.91
C SER A 262 10.25 23.49 -19.78
N VAL A 263 10.06 22.97 -18.56
CA VAL A 263 9.51 23.77 -17.44
C VAL A 263 10.57 24.11 -16.41
N GLY A 264 11.65 23.33 -16.32
CA GLY A 264 12.73 23.56 -15.37
C GLY A 264 13.08 22.26 -14.66
N PRO A 265 14.35 21.82 -14.70
CA PRO A 265 14.74 20.55 -14.11
C PRO A 265 14.66 20.56 -12.58
N TRP A 266 14.93 21.70 -11.93
CA TRP A 266 15.03 21.82 -10.48
C TRP A 266 13.68 22.12 -9.81
N GLN A 267 13.02 21.09 -9.31
CA GLN A 267 11.70 21.17 -8.67
C GLN A 267 11.82 21.11 -7.15
N THR A 268 11.11 22.01 -6.47
CA THR A 268 10.97 22.05 -5.01
C THR A 268 9.55 21.66 -4.63
N TYR A 269 9.43 20.93 -3.53
CA TYR A 269 8.19 20.40 -2.99
C TYR A 269 8.11 20.72 -1.50
N ALA A 270 6.94 21.12 -1.03
CA ALA A 270 6.66 21.30 0.38
C ALA A 270 5.27 20.74 0.71
N THR A 271 5.19 19.96 1.79
CA THR A 271 3.94 19.50 2.36
C THR A 271 3.82 20.02 3.78
N GLY A 272 2.64 20.49 4.14
CA GLY A 272 2.26 20.78 5.52
C GLY A 272 0.93 20.10 5.81
N ALA A 273 0.88 19.23 6.82
CA ALA A 273 -0.34 18.55 7.25
C ALA A 273 -0.64 18.85 8.73
N PHE A 274 -1.89 19.22 8.97
CA PHE A 274 -2.45 19.59 10.26
C PHE A 274 -3.48 18.52 10.64
N ASN A 275 -3.13 17.69 11.61
CA ASN A 275 -3.91 16.53 12.03
C ASN A 275 -4.76 16.85 13.25
N SER A 276 -6.02 16.42 13.25
CA SER A 276 -6.96 16.51 14.38
C SER A 276 -7.13 17.93 14.94
N TYR A 277 -7.33 18.92 14.05
CA TYR A 277 -7.55 20.32 14.44
C TYR A 277 -9.02 20.74 14.43
N LEU A 278 -9.81 20.32 13.43
CA LEU A 278 -11.23 20.70 13.34
C LEU A 278 -12.12 19.60 13.93
N THR A 279 -11.83 18.33 13.61
CA THR A 279 -12.55 17.16 14.13
C THR A 279 -11.58 16.03 14.49
N PRO A 280 -11.95 15.13 15.43
CA PRO A 280 -11.02 14.10 15.89
C PRO A 280 -10.57 13.12 14.79
N GLY A 281 -9.28 13.12 14.49
CA GLY A 281 -8.66 12.26 13.47
C GLY A 281 -8.71 12.80 12.03
N ASP A 282 -9.14 14.05 11.85
CA ASP A 282 -9.08 14.71 10.55
C ASP A 282 -7.67 15.11 10.12
N THR A 283 -7.54 15.54 8.88
CA THR A 283 -6.29 16.04 8.33
C THR A 283 -6.57 17.12 7.31
N LEU A 284 -5.99 18.30 7.51
CA LEU A 284 -5.87 19.35 6.51
C LEU A 284 -4.43 19.33 5.97
N ALA A 285 -4.24 19.08 4.68
CA ALA A 285 -2.93 19.07 4.05
C ALA A 285 -2.83 20.11 2.94
N VAL A 286 -1.66 20.75 2.87
CA VAL A 286 -1.25 21.70 1.86
C VAL A 286 -0.03 21.14 1.16
N ASN A 287 -0.11 20.95 -0.15
CA ASN A 287 1.00 20.52 -0.99
C ASN A 287 1.35 21.65 -1.95
N LEU A 288 2.62 22.05 -1.97
CA LEU A 288 3.14 23.15 -2.79
C LEU A 288 4.31 22.66 -3.63
N SER A 289 4.35 23.05 -4.90
CA SER A 289 5.51 22.77 -5.76
C SER A 289 5.83 23.97 -6.67
N THR A 290 7.12 24.18 -6.92
CA THR A 290 7.63 25.26 -7.79
C THR A 290 9.04 24.95 -8.30
N ILE A 291 9.56 25.74 -9.24
CA ILE A 291 10.94 25.65 -9.71
C ILE A 291 11.85 26.50 -8.81
N ALA A 292 12.96 25.92 -8.34
CA ALA A 292 13.87 26.61 -7.41
C ALA A 292 14.52 27.86 -8.01
N ASN A 293 14.83 27.83 -9.31
CA ASN A 293 15.55 28.90 -10.01
C ASN A 293 14.62 30.00 -10.56
N ASP A 294 13.44 29.64 -11.07
CA ASP A 294 12.44 30.59 -11.58
C ASP A 294 11.02 30.13 -11.15
N PRO A 295 10.53 30.58 -9.98
CA PRO A 295 9.22 30.17 -9.46
C PRO A 295 8.02 30.50 -10.38
N ARG A 296 8.23 31.28 -11.44
CA ARG A 296 7.18 31.63 -12.40
C ARG A 296 6.92 30.53 -13.42
N GLU A 297 7.86 29.61 -13.60
CA GLU A 297 7.77 28.49 -14.57
C GLU A 297 6.83 27.39 -14.06
N LEU A 298 6.74 27.19 -12.74
CA LEU A 298 5.77 26.28 -12.11
C LEU A 298 5.24 26.89 -10.82
N GLY A 299 3.93 27.09 -10.76
CA GLY A 299 3.20 27.26 -9.51
C GLY A 299 2.23 26.10 -9.34
N PHE A 300 2.33 25.35 -8.25
CA PHE A 300 1.40 24.28 -7.91
C PHE A 300 0.98 24.39 -6.46
N ALA A 301 -0.33 24.33 -6.21
CA ALA A 301 -0.89 24.26 -4.88
C ALA A 301 -2.08 23.30 -4.85
N ARG A 302 -2.09 22.38 -3.87
CA ARG A 302 -3.24 21.54 -3.54
C ARG A 302 -3.58 21.67 -2.07
N LEU A 303 -4.83 21.98 -1.78
CA LEU A 303 -5.39 21.98 -0.42
C LEU A 303 -6.36 20.81 -0.31
N SER A 304 -6.15 19.92 0.66
CA SER A 304 -7.00 18.75 0.87
C SER A 304 -7.43 18.64 2.33
N TYR A 305 -8.69 18.26 2.54
CA TYR A 305 -9.25 17.98 3.86
C TYR A 305 -9.86 16.58 3.87
N ASP A 306 -9.53 15.76 4.88
CA ASP A 306 -10.03 14.41 5.06
C ASP A 306 -10.50 14.18 6.50
N ALA A 307 -11.77 13.85 6.70
CA ALA A 307 -12.36 13.56 8.00
C ALA A 307 -12.81 12.09 8.10
N PRO A 308 -12.55 11.41 9.23
CA PRO A 308 -13.08 10.08 9.47
C PRO A 308 -14.59 10.11 9.75
N VAL A 309 -15.30 9.08 9.30
CA VAL A 309 -16.71 8.85 9.61
C VAL A 309 -16.84 7.56 10.42
N GLY A 310 -17.21 7.68 11.68
CA GLY A 310 -17.28 6.55 12.61
C GLY A 310 -15.90 5.99 12.99
N VAL A 311 -15.87 4.68 13.27
CA VAL A 311 -14.66 3.98 13.77
C VAL A 311 -14.17 2.87 12.85
N ASP A 312 -14.90 2.58 11.77
CA ASP A 312 -14.66 1.41 10.91
C ASP A 312 -13.71 1.66 9.74
N GLY A 313 -13.06 2.82 9.69
CA GLY A 313 -12.08 3.19 8.69
C GLY A 313 -12.64 3.93 7.47
N VAL A 314 -13.89 4.37 7.52
CA VAL A 314 -14.47 5.23 6.48
C VAL A 314 -13.93 6.66 6.62
N ARG A 315 -13.58 7.30 5.50
CA ARG A 315 -13.18 8.71 5.45
C ARG A 315 -13.88 9.42 4.30
N LEU A 316 -14.22 10.68 4.51
CA LEU A 316 -14.70 11.59 3.49
C LEU A 316 -13.70 12.72 3.33
N GLY A 317 -13.41 13.09 2.09
CA GLY A 317 -12.46 14.15 1.82
C GLY A 317 -12.83 14.97 0.61
N ALA A 318 -12.24 16.15 0.56
CA ALA A 318 -12.28 17.02 -0.61
C ALA A 318 -10.89 17.61 -0.86
N SER A 319 -10.60 17.98 -2.10
CA SER A 319 -9.42 18.78 -2.42
C SER A 319 -9.65 19.75 -3.55
N VAL A 320 -8.99 20.89 -3.46
CA VAL A 320 -8.85 21.86 -4.55
C VAL A 320 -7.40 21.91 -5.00
N LEU A 321 -7.19 22.06 -6.29
CA LEU A 321 -5.89 22.11 -6.92
C LEU A 321 -5.86 23.26 -7.91
N TYR A 322 -4.78 24.01 -7.86
CA TYR A 322 -4.44 25.04 -8.83
C TYR A 322 -3.01 24.83 -9.29
N SER A 323 -2.79 24.81 -10.60
CA SER A 323 -1.47 24.82 -11.19
C SER A 323 -1.38 25.79 -12.35
N ALA A 324 -0.25 26.47 -12.46
CA ALA A 324 0.11 27.33 -13.58
C ALA A 324 1.53 26.99 -14.02
N VAL A 325 1.69 26.64 -15.28
CA VAL A 325 2.94 26.21 -15.88
C VAL A 325 3.28 27.18 -17.00
N ARG A 326 4.46 27.76 -16.96
CA ARG A 326 5.00 28.59 -18.04
C ARG A 326 6.26 27.93 -18.56
N PRO A 327 6.25 27.34 -19.75
CA PRO A 327 7.44 26.74 -20.33
C PRO A 327 8.58 27.76 -20.41
N GLY A 328 9.78 27.33 -20.05
CA GLY A 328 11.04 28.06 -20.19
C GLY A 328 11.72 27.87 -21.56
N ASP A 329 11.10 27.11 -22.48
CA ASP A 329 11.60 26.86 -23.83
C ASP A 329 11.13 27.94 -24.83
N ALA A 330 11.14 27.65 -26.15
CA ALA A 330 10.78 28.62 -27.19
C ALA A 330 9.38 29.24 -26.96
N ARG A 331 8.46 28.49 -26.35
CA ARG A 331 7.10 28.92 -25.99
C ARG A 331 7.07 30.08 -24.98
N ARG A 332 8.17 30.31 -24.25
CA ARG A 332 8.32 31.48 -23.38
C ARG A 332 8.21 32.79 -24.16
N LEU A 333 8.60 32.81 -25.44
CA LEU A 333 8.53 33.99 -26.31
C LEU A 333 7.08 34.39 -26.61
N ASP A 334 6.21 33.39 -26.74
CA ASP A 334 4.79 33.55 -27.01
C ASP A 334 3.97 33.70 -25.71
N SER A 335 4.65 33.69 -24.55
CA SER A 335 4.06 33.77 -23.20
C SER A 335 3.03 32.67 -22.91
N ASP A 336 3.27 31.46 -23.42
CA ASP A 336 2.43 30.30 -23.17
C ASP A 336 2.27 30.04 -21.68
N ILE A 337 1.03 29.78 -21.28
CA ILE A 337 0.70 29.36 -19.94
C ILE A 337 -0.38 28.29 -19.98
N THR A 338 -0.06 27.16 -19.35
CA THR A 338 -1.02 26.09 -19.09
C THR A 338 -1.53 26.24 -17.67
N THR A 339 -2.84 26.40 -17.50
CA THR A 339 -3.51 26.47 -16.21
C THR A 339 -4.33 25.21 -15.98
N THR A 340 -4.31 24.71 -14.75
CA THR A 340 -5.12 23.57 -14.31
C THR A 340 -5.82 23.93 -13.01
N GLU A 341 -7.13 23.87 -13.03
CA GLU A 341 -7.98 24.03 -11.87
C GLU A 341 -8.74 22.73 -11.67
N ALA A 342 -8.67 22.15 -10.47
CA ALA A 342 -9.40 20.93 -10.18
C ALA A 342 -10.03 20.93 -8.79
N PHE A 343 -11.22 20.33 -8.71
CA PHE A 343 -11.91 20.03 -7.48
C PHE A 343 -12.22 18.53 -7.44
N GLU A 344 -11.96 17.91 -6.30
CA GLU A 344 -12.20 16.49 -6.08
C GLU A 344 -12.97 16.30 -4.78
N VAL A 345 -13.97 15.42 -4.81
CA VAL A 345 -14.61 14.85 -3.61
C VAL A 345 -14.35 13.36 -3.62
N ARG A 346 -13.95 12.82 -2.47
CA ARG A 346 -13.64 11.39 -2.31
C ARG A 346 -14.25 10.79 -1.05
N ALA A 347 -14.58 9.51 -1.14
CA ALA A 347 -14.96 8.68 -0.02
C ALA A 347 -14.10 7.41 -0.06
N SER A 348 -13.44 7.09 1.05
CA SER A 348 -12.61 5.90 1.16
C SER A 348 -13.02 5.02 2.33
N THR A 349 -12.74 3.73 2.21
CA THR A 349 -12.99 2.73 3.25
C THR A 349 -11.90 1.67 3.23
N VAL A 350 -11.61 1.11 4.40
CA VAL A 350 -10.64 0.03 4.58
C VAL A 350 -11.41 -1.25 4.90
N PRO A 351 -11.99 -1.95 3.90
CA PRO A 351 -12.80 -3.14 4.15
C PRO A 351 -12.01 -4.23 4.88
N PHE A 352 -10.72 -4.36 4.59
CA PHE A 352 -9.87 -5.39 5.16
C PHE A 352 -8.50 -4.83 5.56
N MET A 353 -8.08 -5.12 6.80
CA MET A 353 -6.79 -4.71 7.34
C MET A 353 -6.28 -5.76 8.34
N SER A 354 -5.03 -6.16 8.15
CA SER A 354 -4.30 -7.14 8.94
C SER A 354 -2.82 -6.77 8.96
N GLN A 355 -1.99 -7.53 9.68
CA GLN A 355 -0.55 -7.31 9.72
C GLN A 355 0.09 -7.42 8.33
N SER A 356 -0.24 -8.49 7.60
CA SER A 356 0.34 -8.79 6.29
C SER A 356 -0.41 -8.16 5.13
N SER A 357 -1.64 -7.70 5.30
CA SER A 357 -2.44 -7.25 4.16
C SER A 357 -3.44 -6.16 4.48
N ALA A 358 -3.63 -5.23 3.55
CA ALA A 358 -4.62 -4.16 3.66
C ALA A 358 -5.21 -3.87 2.29
N LEU A 359 -6.51 -3.57 2.25
CA LEU A 359 -7.22 -3.10 1.07
C LEU A 359 -7.92 -1.78 1.42
N THR A 360 -7.64 -0.74 0.66
CA THR A 360 -8.37 0.53 0.70
C THR A 360 -9.14 0.68 -0.61
N LEU A 361 -10.42 1.01 -0.52
CA LEU A 361 -11.25 1.35 -1.67
C LEU A 361 -11.58 2.83 -1.60
N THR A 362 -11.35 3.55 -2.69
CA THR A 362 -11.62 4.98 -2.80
C THR A 362 -12.51 5.24 -4.00
N LEU A 363 -13.66 5.87 -3.76
CA LEU A 363 -14.52 6.44 -4.79
C LEU A 363 -14.25 7.94 -4.85
N ALA A 364 -14.01 8.49 -6.04
CA ALA A 364 -13.78 9.92 -6.22
C ALA A 364 -14.54 10.48 -7.42
N GLY A 365 -14.99 11.73 -7.29
CA GLY A 365 -15.51 12.55 -8.38
C GLY A 365 -14.62 13.77 -8.57
N THR A 366 -14.08 13.95 -9.77
CA THR A 366 -13.12 15.00 -10.09
C THR A 366 -13.66 15.90 -11.19
N PHE A 367 -13.54 17.20 -10.99
CA PHE A 367 -13.91 18.27 -11.90
C PHE A 367 -12.65 19.04 -12.20
N SER A 368 -12.12 18.94 -13.43
CA SER A 368 -10.89 19.61 -13.82
C SER A 368 -11.11 20.44 -15.07
N ASN A 369 -10.61 21.67 -15.07
CA ASN A 369 -10.53 22.53 -16.23
C ASN A 369 -9.04 22.73 -16.54
N VAL A 370 -8.64 22.42 -17.76
CA VAL A 370 -7.25 22.56 -18.22
C VAL A 370 -7.27 23.44 -19.45
N SER A 371 -6.61 24.59 -19.40
CA SER A 371 -6.54 25.50 -20.54
C SER A 371 -5.11 25.92 -20.80
N GLU A 372 -4.82 26.14 -22.07
CA GLU A 372 -3.55 26.72 -22.51
C GLU A 372 -3.84 27.92 -23.37
N HIS A 373 -3.13 29.02 -23.09
CA HIS A 373 -3.26 30.24 -23.86
C HIS A 373 -1.90 30.93 -23.96
N ASP A 374 -1.76 31.76 -24.99
CA ASP A 374 -0.55 32.53 -25.29
C ASP A 374 -0.90 34.01 -25.55
N LEU A 375 0.01 34.76 -26.16
CA LEU A 375 -0.22 36.16 -26.56
C LEU A 375 -1.28 36.32 -27.67
N TYR A 376 -1.57 35.27 -28.44
CA TYR A 376 -2.44 35.27 -29.61
C TYR A 376 -3.85 34.74 -29.32
N GLY A 377 -4.03 33.95 -28.26
CA GLY A 377 -5.34 33.47 -27.81
C GLY A 377 -5.27 32.14 -27.05
N PRO A 378 -6.42 31.49 -26.82
CA PRO A 378 -6.45 30.14 -26.26
C PRO A 378 -6.07 29.09 -27.33
N TRP A 379 -5.16 28.18 -26.97
CA TRP A 379 -4.83 26.99 -27.74
C TRP A 379 -5.83 25.86 -27.52
N TYR A 380 -6.16 25.58 -26.25
CA TYR A 380 -7.19 24.63 -25.87
C TYR A 380 -7.82 24.96 -24.52
N ASN A 381 -9.00 24.40 -24.27
CA ASN A 381 -9.76 24.55 -23.04
C ASN A 381 -10.61 23.29 -22.75
N ASP A 382 -10.01 22.33 -22.07
CA ASP A 382 -10.60 21.05 -21.75
C ASP A 382 -11.34 21.09 -20.41
N HIS A 383 -12.63 20.74 -20.44
CA HIS A 383 -13.46 20.55 -19.26
C HIS A 383 -13.66 19.05 -19.02
N ILE A 384 -12.96 18.51 -18.04
CA ILE A 384 -12.89 17.08 -17.78
C ILE A 384 -13.65 16.79 -16.48
N ARG A 385 -14.61 15.85 -16.55
CA ARG A 385 -15.37 15.37 -15.40
C ARG A 385 -15.20 13.87 -15.31
N THR A 386 -14.80 13.36 -14.16
CA THR A 386 -14.54 11.93 -14.00
C THR A 386 -15.10 11.38 -12.71
N ALA A 387 -15.62 10.16 -12.75
CA ALA A 387 -15.78 9.31 -11.59
C ALA A 387 -14.70 8.22 -11.61
N SER A 388 -14.05 7.97 -10.49
CA SER A 388 -13.03 6.93 -10.37
C SER A 388 -13.23 6.03 -9.17
N LEU A 389 -12.95 4.75 -9.34
CA LEU A 389 -12.83 3.75 -8.29
C LEU A 389 -11.38 3.27 -8.24
N THR A 390 -10.73 3.51 -7.10
CA THR A 390 -9.36 3.09 -6.82
C THR A 390 -9.35 1.98 -5.78
N ALA A 391 -8.60 0.92 -6.03
CA ALA A 391 -8.33 -0.15 -5.08
C ALA A 391 -6.83 -0.22 -4.80
N ASP A 392 -6.44 0.14 -3.58
CA ASP A 392 -5.06 0.08 -3.09
C ASP A 392 -4.90 -1.18 -2.24
N TYR A 393 -4.09 -2.12 -2.72
CA TYR A 393 -3.84 -3.39 -2.06
C TYR A 393 -2.37 -3.52 -1.64
N ARG A 394 -2.15 -3.73 -0.34
CA ARG A 394 -0.85 -4.04 0.25
C ARG A 394 -0.83 -5.51 0.67
N LEU A 395 0.24 -6.22 0.31
CA LEU A 395 0.47 -7.61 0.73
C LEU A 395 1.94 -7.86 1.05
N GLN A 396 2.23 -8.18 2.30
CA GLN A 396 3.46 -8.81 2.74
C GLN A 396 3.31 -10.32 2.57
N ASP A 397 4.07 -10.88 1.63
CA ASP A 397 4.00 -12.30 1.30
C ASP A 397 4.95 -13.16 2.12
N ARG A 398 4.79 -14.47 1.97
CA ARG A 398 5.56 -15.50 2.68
C ARG A 398 7.02 -15.60 2.22
N PHE A 399 7.37 -14.98 1.10
CA PHE A 399 8.73 -14.95 0.56
C PHE A 399 9.53 -13.74 1.06
N GLY A 400 9.01 -13.01 2.05
CA GLY A 400 9.66 -11.80 2.59
C GLY A 400 9.56 -10.59 1.67
N GLY A 401 8.66 -10.62 0.69
CA GLY A 401 8.37 -9.50 -0.20
C GLY A 401 7.17 -8.69 0.24
N THR A 402 7.21 -7.37 0.01
CA THR A 402 6.07 -6.47 0.20
C THR A 402 5.59 -5.97 -1.16
N ASN A 403 4.31 -6.17 -1.46
CA ASN A 403 3.66 -5.84 -2.71
C ASN A 403 2.66 -4.70 -2.48
N PHE A 404 2.68 -3.73 -3.38
CA PHE A 404 1.73 -2.63 -3.49
C PHE A 404 1.12 -2.71 -4.88
N ALA A 405 -0.20 -2.77 -4.96
CA ALA A 405 -0.94 -2.76 -6.20
C ALA A 405 -2.06 -1.73 -6.10
N THR A 406 -2.04 -0.73 -6.98
CA THR A 406 -3.11 0.26 -7.12
C THR A 406 -3.79 0.04 -8.47
N LEU A 407 -5.08 -0.26 -8.43
CA LEU A 407 -5.92 -0.40 -9.62
C LEU A 407 -6.95 0.72 -9.62
N THR A 408 -6.92 1.56 -10.64
CA THR A 408 -7.86 2.69 -10.79
C THR A 408 -8.66 2.50 -12.06
N TYR A 409 -9.97 2.39 -11.93
CA TYR A 409 -10.91 2.53 -13.05
C TYR A 409 -11.46 3.95 -13.04
N ARG A 410 -11.29 4.68 -14.13
CA ARG A 410 -11.72 6.07 -14.28
C ARG A 410 -12.65 6.19 -15.49
N GLN A 411 -13.84 6.72 -15.26
CA GLN A 411 -14.86 6.97 -16.26
C GLN A 411 -15.03 8.48 -16.40
N GLY A 412 -14.78 8.99 -17.60
CA GLY A 412 -15.16 10.32 -18.02
C GLY A 412 -16.68 10.44 -18.18
N LEU A 413 -17.22 11.57 -17.75
CA LEU A 413 -18.66 11.83 -17.68
C LEU A 413 -19.00 13.07 -18.48
N ASP A 414 -20.07 12.97 -19.28
CA ASP A 414 -20.54 14.05 -20.12
C ASP A 414 -21.59 14.90 -19.40
N VAL A 415 -21.16 15.60 -18.35
CA VAL A 415 -22.01 16.35 -17.42
C VAL A 415 -21.33 17.64 -17.01
N PHE A 416 -22.05 18.59 -16.42
CA PHE A 416 -21.47 19.82 -15.84
C PHE A 416 -20.53 20.59 -16.79
N GLY A 417 -20.92 20.68 -18.06
CA GLY A 417 -20.17 21.37 -19.11
C GLY A 417 -18.85 20.68 -19.46
N ALA A 418 -18.82 19.35 -19.48
CA ALA A 418 -17.66 18.61 -19.98
C ALA A 418 -17.44 18.90 -21.48
N SER A 419 -16.19 18.83 -21.93
CA SER A 419 -15.84 19.07 -23.33
C SER A 419 -16.26 17.92 -24.22
N HIS A 420 -16.89 18.23 -25.35
CA HIS A 420 -17.39 17.27 -26.32
C HIS A 420 -16.38 17.10 -27.45
N PHE A 421 -16.50 16.00 -28.20
CA PHE A 421 -15.58 15.66 -29.30
C PHE A 421 -15.58 16.69 -30.44
N ASP A 422 -16.65 17.47 -30.58
CA ASP A 422 -16.85 18.49 -31.61
C ASP A 422 -16.51 19.92 -31.14
N ASP A 423 -15.97 20.09 -29.93
CA ASP A 423 -15.53 21.40 -29.45
C ASP A 423 -14.29 21.88 -30.23
N ASP A 424 -14.27 23.17 -30.59
CA ASP A 424 -13.21 23.76 -31.42
C ASP A 424 -11.85 23.90 -30.68
N LEU A 425 -11.85 23.86 -29.35
CA LEU A 425 -10.67 24.14 -28.50
C LEU A 425 -10.28 22.93 -27.66
N LEU A 426 -10.25 21.74 -28.25
CA LEU A 426 -9.78 20.53 -27.59
C LEU A 426 -8.25 20.44 -27.61
N SER A 427 -7.65 19.94 -26.53
CA SER A 427 -6.20 19.73 -26.50
C SER A 427 -5.71 18.67 -27.48
N ARG A 428 -6.60 17.77 -27.90
CA ARG A 428 -6.34 16.69 -28.86
C ARG A 428 -7.58 16.41 -29.69
N ASP A 429 -7.40 16.39 -31.01
CA ASP A 429 -8.36 15.79 -31.94
C ASP A 429 -8.67 14.36 -31.52
N GLY A 430 -9.95 13.97 -31.51
CA GLY A 430 -10.33 12.63 -31.04
C GLY A 430 -10.79 12.59 -29.58
N ALA A 431 -10.36 13.53 -28.75
CA ALA A 431 -10.65 13.50 -27.33
C ALA A 431 -12.14 13.74 -27.05
N ALA A 432 -12.70 12.98 -26.11
CA ALA A 432 -14.12 13.07 -25.76
C ALA A 432 -14.32 12.88 -24.25
N SER A 433 -15.26 13.62 -23.65
CA SER A 433 -15.59 13.55 -22.21
C SER A 433 -15.93 12.15 -21.71
N ASN A 434 -16.47 11.27 -22.56
CA ASN A 434 -17.07 9.99 -22.15
C ASN A 434 -16.09 8.80 -22.10
N PHE A 435 -14.77 9.03 -22.06
CA PHE A 435 -13.74 7.99 -22.06
C PHE A 435 -13.79 7.06 -20.85
N SER A 436 -13.26 5.85 -21.00
CA SER A 436 -12.97 4.93 -19.89
C SER A 436 -11.48 4.60 -19.89
N VAL A 437 -10.85 4.65 -18.72
CA VAL A 437 -9.43 4.37 -18.52
C VAL A 437 -9.23 3.41 -17.36
N LEU A 438 -8.44 2.36 -17.60
CA LEU A 438 -7.94 1.47 -16.56
C LEU A 438 -6.46 1.76 -16.31
N ASN A 439 -6.08 2.02 -15.07
CA ASN A 439 -4.71 2.26 -14.64
C ASN A 439 -4.30 1.20 -13.62
N LEU A 440 -3.13 0.61 -13.81
CA LEU A 440 -2.51 -0.33 -12.88
C LEU A 440 -1.13 0.20 -12.50
N TRP A 441 -0.87 0.28 -11.20
CA TRP A 441 0.46 0.51 -10.64
C TRP A 441 0.81 -0.65 -9.73
N PHE A 442 2.01 -1.20 -9.89
CA PHE A 442 2.49 -2.32 -9.09
C PHE A 442 3.92 -2.06 -8.65
N THR A 443 4.21 -2.23 -7.36
CA THR A 443 5.57 -2.20 -6.83
C THR A 443 5.79 -3.36 -5.86
N ARG A 444 6.89 -4.09 -6.04
CA ARG A 444 7.35 -5.15 -5.14
C ARG A 444 8.72 -4.79 -4.58
N TYR A 445 8.84 -4.81 -3.26
CA TYR A 445 10.11 -4.81 -2.56
C TYR A 445 10.41 -6.22 -2.09
N GLN A 446 11.51 -6.81 -2.55
CA GLN A 446 11.95 -8.16 -2.19
C GLN A 446 13.26 -8.07 -1.40
N VAL A 447 13.23 -8.49 -0.15
CA VAL A 447 14.47 -8.68 0.62
C VAL A 447 15.11 -10.00 0.18
N LEU A 448 16.39 -9.96 -0.19
CA LEU A 448 17.15 -11.15 -0.60
C LEU A 448 17.99 -11.68 0.58
N ASN A 449 18.60 -10.76 1.33
CA ASN A 449 19.31 -11.00 2.59
C ASN A 449 19.43 -9.67 3.37
N ASP A 450 20.20 -9.65 4.45
CA ASP A 450 20.35 -8.47 5.32
C ASP A 450 20.91 -7.22 4.63
N ALA A 451 21.62 -7.38 3.51
CA ALA A 451 22.27 -6.29 2.79
C ALA A 451 21.72 -6.06 1.38
N TRP A 452 21.01 -7.03 0.78
CA TRP A 452 20.54 -6.93 -0.60
C TRP A 452 19.03 -6.94 -0.68
N SER A 453 18.49 -5.97 -1.43
CA SER A 453 17.07 -5.90 -1.75
C SER A 453 16.85 -5.60 -3.23
N LEU A 454 15.67 -5.98 -3.74
CA LEU A 454 15.25 -5.76 -5.12
C LEU A 454 13.94 -4.99 -5.12
N LYS A 455 13.85 -3.91 -5.90
CA LYS A 455 12.60 -3.23 -6.21
C LYS A 455 12.22 -3.53 -7.65
N LEU A 456 11.01 -4.03 -7.83
CA LEU A 456 10.35 -4.16 -9.13
C LEU A 456 9.18 -3.19 -9.15
N SER A 457 9.07 -2.37 -10.18
CA SER A 457 7.89 -1.51 -10.40
C SER A 457 7.36 -1.69 -11.81
N ALA A 458 6.05 -1.63 -11.97
CA ALA A 458 5.37 -1.70 -13.25
C ALA A 458 4.15 -0.78 -13.25
N ALA A 459 3.85 -0.18 -14.40
CA ALA A 459 2.67 0.64 -14.58
C ALA A 459 2.05 0.41 -15.96
N SER A 460 0.73 0.49 -16.03
CA SER A 460 0.02 0.41 -17.31
C SER A 460 -1.21 1.30 -17.30
N GLN A 461 -1.51 1.84 -18.48
CA GLN A 461 -2.75 2.54 -18.77
C GLN A 461 -3.35 1.97 -20.05
N THR A 462 -4.65 1.70 -20.01
CA THR A 462 -5.44 1.34 -21.19
C THR A 462 -6.66 2.24 -21.27
N ALA A 463 -6.82 2.91 -22.40
CA ALA A 463 -7.92 3.80 -22.71
C ALA A 463 -8.86 3.16 -23.74
N SER A 464 -10.13 3.54 -23.69
CA SER A 464 -11.14 3.07 -24.65
C SER A 464 -11.31 3.96 -25.88
N ARG A 465 -10.62 5.11 -25.92
CA ARG A 465 -10.65 6.12 -27.00
C ARG A 465 -9.52 7.14 -26.81
N PRO A 466 -9.30 8.08 -27.74
CA PRO A 466 -8.33 9.15 -27.57
C PRO A 466 -8.63 9.98 -26.32
N LEU A 467 -7.57 10.33 -25.59
CA LEU A 467 -7.67 11.10 -24.35
C LEU A 467 -7.25 12.55 -24.57
N PHE A 468 -7.75 13.44 -23.71
CA PHE A 468 -7.18 14.77 -23.51
C PHE A 468 -5.69 14.66 -23.11
N THR A 469 -4.86 15.63 -23.48
CA THR A 469 -3.40 15.60 -23.21
C THR A 469 -3.11 15.35 -21.73
N SER A 470 -3.81 16.03 -20.82
CA SER A 470 -3.66 15.89 -19.36
C SER A 470 -3.98 14.49 -18.81
N GLN A 471 -4.67 13.65 -19.58
CA GLN A 471 -5.13 12.32 -19.17
C GLN A 471 -4.30 11.18 -19.79
N GLN A 472 -3.36 11.49 -20.67
CA GLN A 472 -2.48 10.51 -21.30
C GLN A 472 -1.51 9.85 -20.31
N PHE A 473 -0.93 8.73 -20.73
CA PHE A 473 0.15 8.07 -20.01
C PHE A 473 1.49 8.69 -20.45
N TYR A 474 2.25 9.19 -19.48
CA TYR A 474 3.53 9.86 -19.71
C TYR A 474 4.69 8.95 -19.31
N LEU A 475 5.71 8.90 -20.16
CA LEU A 475 6.99 8.24 -19.90
C LEU A 475 8.13 9.26 -19.91
N GLY A 476 9.15 8.99 -19.10
CA GLY A 476 10.26 9.90 -18.84
C GLY A 476 10.18 10.52 -17.46
N GLY A 477 11.33 10.71 -16.81
CA GLY A 477 11.45 11.25 -15.46
C GLY A 477 11.54 10.18 -14.36
N ALA A 478 11.14 10.54 -13.14
CA ALA A 478 11.45 9.78 -11.92
C ALA A 478 10.82 8.38 -11.85
N ALA A 479 9.61 8.22 -12.40
CA ALA A 479 8.84 6.98 -12.32
C ALA A 479 9.41 5.88 -13.22
N PHE A 480 9.52 6.17 -14.53
CA PHE A 480 10.08 5.29 -15.56
C PHE A 480 10.75 6.14 -16.63
N GLY A 481 11.92 5.71 -17.09
CA GLY A 481 12.72 6.46 -18.05
C GLY A 481 13.56 7.54 -17.36
N ARG A 482 14.26 7.20 -16.27
CA ARG A 482 15.02 8.18 -15.47
C ARG A 482 16.17 8.84 -16.24
N GLY A 483 16.63 8.22 -17.33
CA GLY A 483 17.57 8.82 -18.28
C GLY A 483 16.98 9.90 -19.18
N TYR A 484 15.66 10.11 -19.17
CA TYR A 484 14.91 11.04 -20.03
C TYR A 484 14.21 12.13 -19.21
N GLY A 485 13.94 13.28 -19.82
CA GLY A 485 13.18 14.36 -19.20
C GLY A 485 11.84 13.88 -18.67
N ALA A 486 11.27 14.54 -17.66
CA ALA A 486 9.88 14.27 -17.29
C ALA A 486 8.98 14.54 -18.50
N ALA A 487 7.98 13.68 -18.72
CA ALA A 487 7.01 13.82 -19.80
C ALA A 487 7.61 13.85 -21.23
N GLU A 488 8.66 13.05 -21.46
CA GLU A 488 9.38 12.95 -22.73
C GLU A 488 8.47 12.48 -23.88
N ILE A 489 7.71 11.41 -23.64
CA ILE A 489 6.74 10.88 -24.59
C ILE A 489 5.43 10.58 -23.89
N SER A 490 4.31 10.77 -24.58
CA SER A 490 2.98 10.42 -24.07
C SER A 490 2.12 9.69 -25.10
N GLY A 491 1.16 8.90 -24.60
CA GLY A 491 0.14 8.27 -25.41
C GLY A 491 -1.11 7.90 -24.62
N ASP A 492 -2.20 7.62 -25.31
CA ASP A 492 -3.47 7.24 -24.67
C ASP A 492 -3.34 5.94 -23.86
N ASN A 493 -2.54 5.01 -24.39
CA ASN A 493 -2.19 3.74 -23.78
C ASN A 493 -0.69 3.66 -23.49
N GLY A 494 -0.32 2.92 -22.45
CA GLY A 494 1.08 2.74 -22.11
C GLY A 494 1.37 1.57 -21.19
N LEU A 495 2.62 1.11 -21.24
CA LEU A 495 3.17 0.10 -20.36
C LEU A 495 4.61 0.50 -19.98
N ALA A 496 4.94 0.39 -18.70
CA ALA A 496 6.26 0.72 -18.18
C ALA A 496 6.69 -0.28 -17.11
N GLY A 497 7.99 -0.51 -17.01
CA GLY A 497 8.60 -1.39 -16.01
C GLY A 497 9.98 -0.88 -15.58
N SER A 498 10.32 -1.10 -14.31
CA SER A 498 11.67 -0.86 -13.80
C SER A 498 12.09 -1.92 -12.81
N LEU A 499 13.38 -2.24 -12.84
CA LEU A 499 14.05 -3.15 -11.93
C LEU A 499 15.21 -2.40 -11.28
N GLU A 500 15.29 -2.43 -9.96
CA GLU A 500 16.35 -1.77 -9.19
C GLU A 500 16.91 -2.73 -8.15
N LEU A 501 18.20 -3.06 -8.28
CA LEU A 501 18.96 -3.83 -7.31
C LEU A 501 19.59 -2.87 -6.30
N ARG A 502 19.51 -3.20 -5.02
CA ARG A 502 19.92 -2.34 -3.91
C ARG A 502 20.82 -3.08 -2.95
N PHE A 503 21.84 -2.38 -2.48
CA PHE A 503 22.72 -2.81 -1.42
C PHE A 503 22.61 -1.83 -0.25
N ASP A 504 21.99 -2.28 0.83
CA ASP A 504 21.67 -1.55 2.04
C ASP A 504 22.73 -1.77 3.12
N GLN A 505 23.39 -0.69 3.56
CA GLN A 505 24.34 -0.75 4.67
C GLN A 505 23.97 0.24 5.77
N LYS A 506 23.65 -0.29 6.95
CA LYS A 506 23.44 0.52 8.15
C LYS A 506 24.79 0.96 8.72
N LEU A 507 24.86 2.21 9.13
CA LEU A 507 26.01 2.81 9.80
C LEU A 507 25.58 3.27 11.20
N ASN A 508 26.49 3.17 12.17
CA ASN A 508 26.21 3.61 13.54
C ASN A 508 26.99 4.89 13.86
N PHE A 509 26.96 5.86 12.95
CA PHE A 509 27.60 7.16 13.13
C PHE A 509 26.57 8.23 13.50
N ARG A 510 27.01 9.25 14.27
CA ARG A 510 26.12 10.28 14.82
C ARG A 510 25.31 11.05 13.78
N TYR A 511 25.87 11.31 12.60
CA TYR A 511 25.22 12.10 11.55
C TYR A 511 24.74 11.27 10.36
N TRP A 512 25.24 10.04 10.22
CA TRP A 512 25.03 9.17 9.06
C TRP A 512 24.50 7.82 9.54
N SER A 513 23.24 7.53 9.25
CA SER A 513 22.54 6.32 9.71
C SER A 513 22.66 5.15 8.73
N GLY A 514 22.99 5.43 7.47
CA GLY A 514 23.28 4.39 6.48
C GLY A 514 23.43 4.93 5.06
N TYR A 515 23.79 4.03 4.15
CA TYR A 515 23.75 4.30 2.72
C TYR A 515 23.17 3.10 1.97
N GLN A 516 22.58 3.37 0.82
CA GLN A 516 22.07 2.36 -0.11
C GLN A 516 22.67 2.62 -1.48
N LEU A 517 23.49 1.68 -1.96
CA LEU A 517 23.94 1.69 -3.36
C LEU A 517 22.85 1.04 -4.21
N TYR A 518 22.60 1.57 -5.40
CA TYR A 518 21.61 0.96 -6.29
C TYR A 518 22.03 1.03 -7.75
N ALA A 519 21.56 0.05 -8.52
CA ALA A 519 21.62 0.03 -9.98
C ALA A 519 20.23 -0.32 -10.51
N PHE A 520 19.83 0.32 -11.59
CA PHE A 520 18.50 0.14 -12.16
C PHE A 520 18.52 0.08 -13.68
N GLY A 521 17.48 -0.57 -14.22
CA GLY A 521 17.10 -0.50 -15.62
C GLY A 521 15.59 -0.28 -15.72
N ASP A 522 15.18 0.57 -16.65
CA ASP A 522 13.78 0.84 -16.92
C ASP A 522 13.49 0.84 -18.43
N ALA A 523 12.24 0.55 -18.74
CA ALA A 523 11.72 0.50 -20.09
C ALA A 523 10.24 0.88 -20.08
N GLY A 524 9.79 1.52 -21.15
CA GLY A 524 8.38 1.81 -21.35
C GLY A 524 8.05 2.02 -22.81
N VAL A 525 6.78 1.83 -23.14
CA VAL A 525 6.21 2.05 -24.47
C VAL A 525 4.84 2.71 -24.34
N VAL A 526 4.58 3.67 -25.23
CA VAL A 526 3.31 4.39 -25.36
C VAL A 526 2.81 4.35 -26.79
N TRP A 527 1.48 4.30 -26.95
CA TRP A 527 0.82 4.36 -28.24
C TRP A 527 -0.54 5.04 -28.09
N ASN A 528 -1.00 5.70 -29.15
CA ASN A 528 -2.31 6.34 -29.18
C ASN A 528 -3.40 5.35 -29.60
N ASP A 529 -4.64 5.69 -29.28
CA ASP A 529 -5.81 4.91 -29.70
C ASP A 529 -5.85 4.79 -31.24
N GLY A 530 -6.29 3.64 -31.75
CA GLY A 530 -6.24 3.29 -33.18
C GLY A 530 -4.92 2.69 -33.66
N TYR A 531 -3.85 2.72 -32.85
CA TYR A 531 -2.54 2.14 -33.17
C TYR A 531 -2.22 0.90 -32.32
N ARG A 532 -1.26 0.09 -32.78
CA ARG A 532 -0.79 -1.08 -32.03
C ARG A 532 0.46 -0.75 -31.24
N LEU A 533 0.78 -1.59 -30.26
CA LEU A 533 2.01 -1.51 -29.47
C LEU A 533 3.28 -1.37 -30.33
N ASN A 534 3.33 -2.07 -31.47
CA ASN A 534 4.49 -2.07 -32.38
C ASN A 534 4.65 -0.75 -33.14
N ASP A 535 3.59 0.05 -33.22
CA ASP A 535 3.58 1.37 -33.86
C ASP A 535 3.87 2.49 -32.82
N GLY A 536 4.03 2.11 -31.54
CA GLY A 536 4.27 3.03 -30.43
C GLY A 536 5.71 3.53 -30.32
N LEU A 537 5.90 4.54 -29.47
CA LEU A 537 7.23 5.01 -29.07
C LEU A 537 7.67 4.31 -27.79
N SER A 538 8.89 3.78 -27.79
CA SER A 538 9.50 3.14 -26.62
C SER A 538 10.73 3.90 -26.15
N LEU A 539 10.93 3.97 -24.83
CA LEU A 539 12.15 4.46 -24.21
C LEU A 539 12.71 3.44 -23.22
N THR A 540 14.03 3.45 -23.04
CA THR A 540 14.73 2.56 -22.12
C THR A 540 15.92 3.29 -21.53
N SER A 541 16.13 3.20 -20.22
CA SER A 541 17.30 3.78 -19.57
C SER A 541 17.90 2.85 -18.54
N ALA A 542 19.17 3.09 -18.21
CA ALA A 542 19.86 2.38 -17.14
C ALA A 542 20.71 3.37 -16.34
N GLY A 543 20.93 3.05 -15.07
CA GLY A 543 21.69 3.94 -14.20
C GLY A 543 22.11 3.30 -12.90
N ALA A 544 22.88 4.05 -12.13
CA ALA A 544 23.32 3.67 -10.81
C ALA A 544 23.46 4.92 -9.92
N GLY A 545 23.39 4.72 -8.62
CA GLY A 545 23.49 5.81 -7.66
C GLY A 545 23.69 5.34 -6.22
N VAL A 546 23.69 6.33 -5.33
CA VAL A 546 23.81 6.16 -3.90
C VAL A 546 22.76 7.03 -3.20
N ARG A 547 22.07 6.42 -2.24
CA ARG A 547 21.17 7.11 -1.31
C ARG A 547 21.83 7.15 0.06
N PHE A 548 21.90 8.33 0.64
CA PHE A 548 22.36 8.55 2.00
C PHE A 548 21.16 8.76 2.92
N PHE A 549 21.14 8.04 4.03
CA PHE A 549 20.21 8.26 5.13
C PHE A 549 20.97 9.01 6.23
N LEU A 550 20.53 10.23 6.50
CA LEU A 550 21.17 11.18 7.41
C LEU A 550 20.32 11.35 8.68
N TRP A 551 20.72 12.27 9.55
CA TRP A 551 20.01 12.58 10.79
C TRP A 551 18.62 13.21 10.51
N ASP A 552 17.63 12.92 11.36
CA ASP A 552 16.26 13.48 11.34
C ASP A 552 15.51 13.36 9.99
N ASP A 553 15.36 12.12 9.49
CA ASP A 553 14.65 11.78 8.25
C ASP A 553 15.19 12.48 6.98
N LEU A 554 16.36 13.14 7.03
CA LEU A 554 17.02 13.71 5.87
C LEU A 554 17.58 12.60 4.98
N GLN A 555 17.21 12.63 3.70
CA GLN A 555 17.67 11.69 2.69
C GLN A 555 18.23 12.46 1.49
N ALA A 556 19.39 12.04 0.99
CA ALA A 556 19.98 12.53 -0.25
C ALA A 556 20.19 11.37 -1.23
N ASP A 557 19.73 11.50 -2.47
CA ASP A 557 19.91 10.55 -3.56
C ASP A 557 20.76 11.21 -4.66
N LEU A 558 21.87 10.57 -5.01
CA LEU A 558 22.76 10.98 -6.09
C LEU A 558 22.86 9.84 -7.09
N GLY A 559 22.58 10.09 -8.36
CA GLY A 559 22.59 9.07 -9.38
C GLY A 559 23.06 9.57 -10.75
N VAL A 560 23.36 8.63 -11.62
CA VAL A 560 23.59 8.88 -13.04
C VAL A 560 22.71 7.93 -13.84
N ALA A 561 21.99 8.46 -14.83
CA ALA A 561 21.13 7.70 -15.71
C ALA A 561 21.48 7.97 -17.18
N VAL A 562 21.50 6.92 -17.99
CA VAL A 562 21.86 6.98 -19.40
C VAL A 562 20.66 6.53 -20.24
N PRO A 563 20.17 7.37 -21.17
CA PRO A 563 19.17 6.96 -22.14
C PRO A 563 19.77 5.99 -23.17
N LEU A 564 19.10 4.87 -23.44
CA LEU A 564 19.65 3.78 -24.25
C LEU A 564 19.03 3.67 -25.64
N SER A 565 17.72 3.89 -25.80
CA SER A 565 17.00 3.66 -27.05
C SER A 565 16.57 4.96 -27.73
N TYR A 566 15.48 5.57 -27.23
CA TYR A 566 14.91 6.80 -27.75
C TYR A 566 15.92 7.95 -27.74
N ARG A 567 15.90 8.79 -28.77
CA ARG A 567 16.70 10.02 -28.85
C ARG A 567 15.75 11.18 -28.57
N ALA A 568 15.87 11.70 -27.35
CA ALA A 568 15.12 12.88 -26.93
C ALA A 568 15.53 14.09 -27.78
N PRO A 569 14.59 14.97 -28.18
CA PRO A 569 14.91 16.19 -28.93
C PRO A 569 15.93 17.09 -28.20
N ASP A 570 15.88 17.13 -26.87
CA ASP A 570 16.79 17.90 -26.01
C ASP A 570 18.12 17.18 -25.72
N ASN A 571 18.23 15.89 -26.07
CA ASN A 571 19.40 15.06 -25.81
C ASN A 571 19.62 13.99 -26.90
N GLU A 572 19.75 14.44 -28.16
CA GLU A 572 19.93 13.54 -29.32
C GLU A 572 21.16 12.63 -29.20
N ARG A 573 22.19 13.10 -28.50
CA ARG A 573 23.45 12.37 -28.26
C ARG A 573 23.33 11.28 -27.20
N ARG A 574 22.18 11.16 -26.52
CA ARG A 574 21.97 10.23 -25.40
C ARG A 574 23.01 10.42 -24.29
N SER A 575 23.31 11.67 -23.97
CA SER A 575 24.26 12.03 -22.92
C SER A 575 23.75 11.60 -21.55
N PRO A 576 24.63 11.13 -20.64
CA PRO A 576 24.24 10.81 -19.26
C PRO A 576 23.63 12.01 -18.54
N ARG A 577 22.59 11.77 -17.75
CA ARG A 577 21.98 12.75 -16.85
C ARG A 577 22.40 12.48 -15.41
N PHE A 578 22.75 13.54 -14.70
CA PHE A 578 22.94 13.49 -13.25
C PHE A 578 21.56 13.62 -12.58
N LEU A 579 21.29 12.76 -11.61
CA LEU A 579 20.06 12.75 -10.82
C LEU A 579 20.39 13.14 -9.38
N PHE A 580 19.60 14.05 -8.83
CA PHE A 580 19.72 14.57 -7.48
C PHE A 580 18.35 14.64 -6.85
N THR A 581 18.22 14.15 -5.63
CA THR A 581 17.04 14.37 -4.78
C THR A 581 17.49 14.59 -3.35
N LEU A 582 16.93 15.59 -2.69
CA LEU A 582 17.11 15.87 -1.28
C LEU A 582 15.72 16.00 -0.65
N SER A 583 15.43 15.21 0.38
CA SER A 583 14.15 15.26 1.07
C SER A 583 14.31 15.17 2.57
N SER A 584 13.44 15.82 3.33
CA SER A 584 13.39 15.73 4.78
C SER A 584 11.95 15.82 5.27
N ALA A 585 11.65 15.15 6.37
CA ALA A 585 10.34 15.15 7.00
C ALA A 585 10.45 15.50 8.49
N PHE A 586 9.55 16.34 8.97
CA PHE A 586 9.52 16.87 10.33
C PHE A 586 8.15 16.61 10.98
N ARG A 587 8.17 16.12 12.22
CA ARG A 587 6.98 15.86 13.04
C ARG A 587 7.07 16.69 14.32
N LEU A 588 6.13 17.61 14.52
CA LEU A 588 6.08 18.43 15.74
C LEU A 588 5.21 17.73 16.79
N CYS A 589 5.87 17.20 17.82
CA CYS A 589 5.23 16.55 18.95
C CYS A 589 5.01 17.51 20.12
N PRO A 590 3.95 17.30 20.93
CA PRO A 590 3.64 18.14 22.08
C PRO A 590 4.58 17.94 23.28
N GLU A 591 5.50 16.96 23.27
CA GLU A 591 6.44 16.76 24.37
C GLU A 591 7.36 17.98 24.54
N ARG A 592 7.26 18.63 25.72
CA ARG A 592 8.06 19.79 26.08
C ARG A 592 9.57 19.45 26.05
N GLY A 593 10.30 20.05 25.10
CA GLY A 593 11.74 20.29 25.25
C GLY A 593 12.70 19.30 24.59
N ARG A 594 12.25 18.38 23.72
CA ARG A 594 13.16 17.64 22.82
C ARG A 594 12.64 17.71 21.39
N GLY A 595 13.40 18.38 20.52
CA GLY A 595 13.10 18.46 19.10
C GLY A 595 13.14 17.08 18.45
N GLY A 596 12.08 16.75 17.72
CA GLY A 596 11.99 15.57 16.86
C GLY A 596 11.28 14.37 17.48
N CYS A 597 10.18 13.95 16.85
CA CYS A 597 9.62 12.62 17.02
C CYS A 597 10.24 11.68 15.96
N LEU A 598 11.19 10.85 16.39
CA LEU A 598 11.67 9.68 15.63
C LEU A 598 10.50 8.71 15.35
#